data_AF-A0A7Y6ZX28-F1
#
_entry.id   AF-A0A7Y6ZX28-F1
#
_cell.length_a   1.000
_cell.length_b   1.000
_cell.length_c   1.000
_cell.angle_alpha   90.00
_cell.angle_beta   90.00
_cell.angle_gamma   90.00
#
_symmetry.space_group_name_H-M   'P 1'
#
loop_
_entity.id
_entity.type
_entity.pdbx_description
1 polymer ?
#
loop_
_entity_poly.entity_id
_entity_poly.type
_entity_poly.pdbx_seq_one_letter_code
_entity_poly.pdbx_strand_id
1 'polypeptide(L)'
;MTTINNTAFTASELSRIIEMAWEDRTPFEAIEVLYGLDQAAVIQLMRSQLKPGSFKLWRKRTKGRTTKHLKLRSPAIDRGYCPTQYKQR
;
A
#
# COMPACT_ATOMS: atom_id res chain seq x y z
N MET A 1 14.60 -5.99 -17.76
CA MET A 1 15.65 -6.53 -16.88
C MET A 1 15.74 -5.62 -15.67
N THR A 2 15.00 -5.90 -14.60
CA THR A 2 15.03 -5.04 -13.41
C THR A 2 15.96 -5.70 -12.41
N THR A 3 17.10 -5.04 -12.19
CA THR A 3 18.18 -5.46 -11.31
C THR A 3 17.63 -5.70 -9.90
N ILE A 4 17.78 -6.92 -9.39
CA ILE A 4 17.53 -7.22 -7.98
C ILE A 4 18.71 -6.61 -7.21
N ASN A 5 18.60 -5.32 -6.89
CA ASN A 5 19.54 -4.66 -6.02
C ASN A 5 19.29 -5.19 -4.60
N ASN A 6 20.11 -6.14 -4.18
CA ASN A 6 20.23 -6.59 -2.81
C ASN A 6 20.88 -5.45 -2.00
N THR A 7 20.12 -4.41 -1.70
CA THR A 7 20.61 -3.21 -0.99
C THR A 7 20.52 -3.41 0.51
N ALA A 8 21.68 -3.29 1.17
CA ALA A 8 21.78 -3.07 2.59
C ALA A 8 21.13 -1.72 2.94
N PHE A 9 19.82 -1.69 3.12
CA PHE A 9 19.13 -0.53 3.67
C PHE A 9 19.62 -0.30 5.09
N THR A 10 19.89 0.96 5.44
CA THR A 10 20.19 1.34 6.81
C THR A 10 18.99 1.05 7.71
N ALA A 11 19.22 0.85 9.01
CA ALA A 11 18.13 0.60 9.96
C ALA A 11 17.06 1.71 9.93
N SER A 12 17.48 2.95 9.69
CA SER A 12 16.59 4.11 9.54
C SER A 12 15.72 4.02 8.29
N GLU A 13 16.28 3.64 7.15
CA GLU A 13 15.52 3.45 5.90
C GLU A 13 14.54 2.28 6.03
N LEU A 14 14.96 1.17 6.63
CA LEU A 14 14.08 0.03 6.91
C LEU A 14 12.89 0.46 7.78
N SER A 15 13.14 1.18 8.87
CA SER A 15 12.07 1.67 9.74
C SER A 15 11.12 2.59 8.97
N ARG A 16 11.65 3.45 8.08
CA ARG A 16 10.84 4.34 7.27
C ARG A 16 10.00 3.59 6.25
N ILE A 17 10.56 2.59 5.58
CA ILE A 17 9.83 1.74 4.63
C ILE A 17 8.71 0.97 5.34
N ILE A 18 8.97 0.43 6.54
CA ILE A 18 7.96 -0.26 7.36
C ILE A 18 6.85 0.71 7.76
N GLU A 19 7.18 1.92 8.20
CA GLU A 19 6.22 2.97 8.56
C GLU A 19 5.32 3.32 7.36
N MET A 20 5.91 3.62 6.21
CA MET A 20 5.18 3.92 4.98
C MET A 20 4.31 2.75 4.52
N ALA A 21 4.81 1.52 4.64
CA ALA A 21 4.06 0.32 4.27
C ALA A 21 2.92 0.01 5.26
N TRP A 22 3.01 0.47 6.51
CA TRP A 22 1.94 0.34 7.50
C TRP A 22 0.82 1.37 7.30
N GLU A 23 1.12 2.50 6.67
CA GLU A 23 0.14 3.55 6.40
C GLU A 23 -0.75 3.15 5.20
N ASP A 24 -2.04 2.93 5.48
CA ASP A 24 -3.02 2.48 4.47
C ASP A 24 -3.18 3.43 3.27
N ARG A 25 -2.72 4.69 3.38
CA ARG A 25 -2.81 5.72 2.35
C ARG A 25 -1.60 5.81 1.43
N THR A 26 -0.49 5.13 1.74
CA THR A 26 0.70 5.17 0.91
C THR A 26 0.54 4.20 -0.28
N PRO A 27 0.60 4.68 -1.53
CA PRO A 27 0.65 3.78 -2.68
C PRO A 27 2.00 3.07 -2.71
N PHE A 28 2.03 1.81 -3.15
CA PHE A 28 3.28 1.08 -3.33
C PHE A 28 4.20 1.79 -4.34
N GLU A 29 3.61 2.50 -5.31
CA GLU A 29 4.31 3.35 -6.27
C GLU A 29 5.16 4.45 -5.59
N ALA A 30 4.73 5.02 -4.46
CA ALA A 30 5.55 6.01 -3.75
C ALA A 30 6.80 5.38 -3.12
N ILE A 31 6.67 4.15 -2.62
CA ILE A 31 7.81 3.40 -2.06
C ILE A 31 8.77 2.99 -3.17
N GLU A 32 8.22 2.62 -4.34
CA GLU A 32 9.00 2.29 -5.54
C GLU A 32 9.78 3.51 -6.06
N VAL A 33 9.17 4.69 -6.10
CA VAL A 33 9.85 5.93 -6.54
C VAL A 33 10.95 6.36 -5.56
N LEU A 34 10.71 6.24 -4.25
CA LEU A 34 11.65 6.71 -3.23
C LEU A 34 12.79 5.73 -2.95
N TYR A 35 12.50 4.42 -2.97
CA TYR A 35 13.44 3.38 -2.53
C TYR A 35 13.71 2.31 -3.60
N GLY A 36 13.08 2.40 -4.78
CA GLY A 36 13.24 1.41 -5.84
C GLY A 36 12.62 0.05 -5.50
N LEU A 37 11.77 -0.03 -4.47
CA LEU A 37 11.15 -1.26 -4.03
C LEU A 37 9.79 -1.46 -4.69
N ASP A 38 9.68 -2.50 -5.50
CA ASP A 38 8.42 -2.91 -6.08
C ASP A 38 7.48 -3.49 -5.01
N GLN A 39 6.21 -3.66 -5.37
CA GLN A 39 5.22 -4.21 -4.44
C GLN A 39 5.64 -5.58 -3.87
N ALA A 40 6.26 -6.44 -4.70
CA ALA A 40 6.68 -7.76 -4.28
C ALA A 40 7.83 -7.71 -3.24
N ALA A 41 8.83 -6.85 -3.46
CA ALA A 41 9.94 -6.63 -2.55
C ALA A 41 9.46 -6.05 -1.22
N VAL A 42 8.54 -5.08 -1.22
CA VAL A 42 7.94 -4.57 0.03
C VAL A 42 7.21 -5.67 0.80
N ILE A 43 6.47 -6.55 0.10
CA ILE A 43 5.79 -7.69 0.75
C ILE A 43 6.80 -8.66 1.36
N GLN A 44 7.89 -8.98 0.65
CA GLN A 44 8.95 -9.84 1.16
C GLN A 44 9.65 -9.22 2.36
N LEU A 45 9.94 -7.92 2.30
CA LEU A 45 10.54 -7.16 3.38
C LEU A 45 9.64 -7.19 4.63
N MET A 46 8.37 -6.85 4.48
CA MET A 46 7.40 -6.87 5.57
C MET A 46 7.22 -8.27 6.17
N ARG A 47 7.31 -9.32 5.35
CA ARG A 47 7.27 -10.71 5.82
C ARG A 47 8.48 -11.08 6.67
N SER A 48 9.66 -10.53 6.36
CA SER A 48 10.89 -10.75 7.14
C SER A 48 10.94 -9.95 8.45
N GLN A 49 10.32 -8.77 8.47
CA GLN A 49 10.40 -7.83 9.61
C GLN A 49 9.29 -8.04 10.64
N LEU A 50 8.12 -8.55 10.22
CA LEU A 50 6.95 -8.66 11.09
C LEU A 50 6.74 -10.08 11.60
N LYS A 51 6.16 -10.17 12.80
CA LYS A 51 5.61 -11.44 13.29
C LYS A 51 4.50 -11.94 12.36
N PRO A 52 4.34 -13.27 12.19
CA PRO A 52 3.35 -13.85 11.29
C PRO A 52 1.91 -13.33 11.49
N GLY A 53 1.50 -13.08 12.73
CA GLY A 53 0.18 -12.52 13.06
C GLY A 53 0.00 -11.08 12.58
N SER A 54 0.98 -10.22 12.83
CA SER A 54 1.01 -8.83 12.38
C SER A 54 1.05 -8.74 10.85
N PHE A 55 1.85 -9.60 10.20
CA PHE A 55 1.89 -9.71 8.74
C PHE A 55 0.53 -10.12 8.16
N LYS A 56 -0.18 -11.07 8.78
CA LYS A 56 -1.51 -11.51 8.34
C LYS A 56 -2.53 -10.37 8.41
N LEU A 57 -2.50 -9.58 9.49
CA LEU A 57 -3.36 -8.41 9.66
C LEU A 57 -3.05 -7.31 8.64
N TRP A 58 -1.77 -6.98 8.47
CA TRP A 58 -1.30 -6.05 7.45
C TRP A 58 -1.69 -6.51 6.04
N ARG A 59 -1.54 -7.80 5.74
CA ARG A 59 -1.95 -8.38 4.45
C ARG A 59 -3.46 -8.33 4.26
N LYS A 60 -4.26 -8.54 5.31
CA LYS A 60 -5.72 -8.38 5.25
C LYS A 60 -6.13 -6.93 4.91
N ARG A 61 -5.40 -5.93 5.42
CA ARG A 61 -5.61 -4.50 5.11
C ARG A 61 -5.14 -4.14 3.70
N THR A 62 -3.95 -4.59 3.31
CA THR A 62 -3.32 -4.24 2.03
C THR A 62 -3.82 -5.05 0.83
N LYS A 63 -4.35 -6.26 1.04
CA LYS A 63 -4.87 -7.16 -0.03
C LYS A 63 -6.30 -6.80 -0.50
N GLY A 64 -6.85 -5.66 -0.07
CA GLY A 64 -8.31 -5.43 -0.09
C GLY A 64 -8.89 -4.38 -1.04
N ARG A 65 -8.15 -3.76 -1.97
CA ARG A 65 -8.76 -2.80 -2.92
C ARG A 65 -8.30 -3.00 -4.36
N THR A 66 -9.20 -3.57 -5.15
CA THR A 66 -9.22 -3.53 -6.63
C THR A 66 -9.45 -2.12 -7.19
N THR A 67 -9.68 -1.12 -6.34
CA THR A 67 -9.78 0.31 -6.71
C THR A 67 -8.47 1.09 -6.59
N LYS A 68 -7.32 0.41 -6.45
CA LYS A 68 -5.98 1.04 -6.35
C LYS A 68 -5.28 1.21 -7.72
N HIS A 69 -5.93 0.89 -8.83
CA HIS A 69 -5.46 1.27 -10.17
C HIS A 69 -6.17 2.54 -10.63
N LEU A 70 -5.42 3.61 -10.91
CA LEU A 70 -5.93 4.82 -11.58
C LEU A 70 -6.69 4.48 -12.88
N LYS A 71 -6.35 3.36 -13.53
CA LYS A 71 -6.97 2.87 -14.77
C LYS A 71 -8.42 2.39 -14.65
N LEU A 72 -8.93 2.08 -13.45
CA LEU A 72 -10.30 1.55 -13.27
C LEU A 72 -11.29 2.61 -12.73
N ARG A 73 -10.87 3.87 -12.58
CA ARG A 73 -11.74 4.95 -12.15
C ARG A 73 -12.56 5.45 -13.35
N SER A 74 -13.85 5.13 -13.40
CA SER A 74 -14.77 5.77 -14.34
C SER A 74 -14.90 7.26 -13.99
N PRO A 75 -14.80 8.20 -14.96
CA PRO A 75 -14.95 9.63 -14.71
C PRO A 75 -16.37 10.03 -14.27
N ALA A 76 -17.36 9.13 -14.38
CA ALA A 76 -18.75 9.38 -14.02
C ALA A 76 -19.05 9.30 -12.50
N ILE A 77 -18.06 8.96 -11.66
CA ILE A 77 -18.22 8.93 -10.20
C ILE A 77 -17.71 10.24 -9.61
N ASP A 78 -18.51 11.29 -9.76
CA ASP A 78 -18.49 12.47 -8.88
C ASP A 78 -19.62 12.31 -7.86
N ARG A 79 -19.44 11.39 -6.91
CA ARG A 79 -20.44 11.16 -5.86
C ARG A 79 -19.80 11.42 -4.51
N GLY A 80 -19.71 12.70 -4.18
CA GLY A 80 -19.45 13.16 -2.81
C GLY A 80 -20.61 12.90 -1.83
N TYR A 81 -21.68 12.21 -2.26
CA TYR A 81 -22.88 12.02 -1.45
C TYR A 81 -23.57 10.66 -1.67
N CYS A 82 -24.04 10.07 -0.58
CA CYS A 82 -24.85 8.85 -0.58
C CYS A 82 -26.34 9.22 -0.72
N PRO A 83 -27.05 8.81 -1.79
CA PRO A 83 -28.42 9.27 -2.08
C PRO A 83 -29.45 8.90 -1.00
N THR A 84 -29.14 7.96 -0.10
CA THR A 84 -30.03 7.53 0.98
C THR A 84 -29.91 8.34 2.27
N GLN A 85 -29.02 9.34 2.32
CA GLN A 85 -28.73 10.08 3.55
C GLN A 85 -29.73 11.22 3.85
N TYR A 86 -30.57 11.66 2.92
CA TYR A 86 -31.65 12.61 3.23
C TYR A 86 -32.94 11.89 3.62
N LYS A 87 -33.30 12.00 4.89
CA LYS A 87 -34.62 11.62 5.41
C LYS A 87 -35.63 12.64 4.86
N GLN A 88 -36.44 12.22 3.88
CA GLN A 88 -37.61 12.98 3.43
C GLN A 88 -38.51 13.18 4.66
N ARG A 89 -38.84 14.43 4.96
CA ARG A 89 -39.66 14.82 6.11
C ARG A 89 -41.14 14.72 5.74
#